data_AF-A0A293LCE6-F1
#
_entry.id   AF-A0A293LCE6-F1
#
_cell.length_a   1.000
_cell.length_b   1.000
_cell.length_c   1.000
_cell.angle_alpha   90.00
_cell.angle_beta   90.00
_cell.angle_gamma   90.00
#
_symmetry.space_group_name_H-M   'P 1'
#
loop_
_entity.id
_entity.type
_entity.pdbx_description
1 polymer ?
#
loop_
_entity_poly.entity_id
_entity_poly.type
_entity_poly.pdbx_seq_one_letter_code
_entity_poly.pdbx_strand_id
1 'polypeptide(L)'
;MSPVAQPVLPNVSYIDMYRCGMNPNFVFLHLYHNSWFGKHTSERPILLPESFVERSLTVFDYLPTYETHKIGVLYVGPGQAKDPTAILSNRCGSERYTNFILGLGRTIRLRDTDPKMTYVGGLDFQESDGNFAISWQDDVMQVIYHVATLMPNSEKDKLRSNKKRHIGNDLVIIVYNESGQEYSLNTMGEFASACVIIEPQGFAVNIVSLKGKPEVMELFKHSDAEILPDNSLSLYVRQLALHANIAATIVHKANSKHVYVNNWHERLRHIKRMHERLTAGKGDGDRSSDAATVEDFTGYM
;
A
#
# COMPACT_ATOMS: atom_id res chain seq x y z
N MET A 1 -4.86 45.59 60.90
CA MET A 1 -3.95 45.55 59.74
C MET A 1 -3.28 44.19 59.74
N SER A 2 -3.76 43.26 58.93
CA SER A 2 -3.14 41.93 58.77
C SER A 2 -2.02 42.03 57.73
N PRO A 3 -0.86 41.38 57.92
CA PRO A 3 0.25 41.46 56.98
C PRO A 3 -0.06 40.66 55.70
N VAL A 4 0.26 41.26 54.56
CA VAL A 4 0.17 40.63 53.23
C VAL A 4 1.26 39.57 53.11
N ALA A 5 0.88 38.32 52.80
CA ALA A 5 1.82 37.24 52.55
C ALA A 5 2.56 37.47 51.21
N GLN A 6 3.90 37.42 51.23
CA GLN A 6 4.70 37.46 50.01
C GLN A 6 4.63 36.11 49.28
N PRO A 7 4.54 36.10 47.93
CA PRO A 7 4.55 34.86 47.17
C PRO A 7 5.93 34.22 47.20
N VAL A 8 5.98 32.95 47.63
CA VAL A 8 7.20 32.14 47.62
C VAL A 8 7.48 31.70 46.18
N LEU A 9 8.57 32.18 45.60
CA LEU A 9 9.07 31.67 44.32
C LEU A 9 9.66 30.27 44.53
N PRO A 10 9.39 29.29 43.65
CA PRO A 10 9.99 27.97 43.77
C PRO A 10 11.51 28.06 43.56
N ASN A 11 12.27 27.58 44.54
CA ASN A 11 13.73 27.42 44.45
C ASN A 11 14.06 26.29 43.47
N VAL A 12 14.13 26.60 42.17
CA VAL A 12 14.72 25.69 41.18
C VAL A 12 16.19 26.05 41.04
N SER A 13 17.08 25.09 41.27
CA SER A 13 18.53 25.34 41.15
C SER A 13 18.88 25.66 39.69
N TYR A 14 19.78 26.62 39.50
CA TYR A 14 20.26 27.03 38.16
C TYR A 14 20.85 25.83 37.37
N ILE A 15 21.32 24.80 38.05
CA ILE A 15 21.89 23.58 37.46
C ILE A 15 20.79 22.65 36.91
N ASP A 16 19.62 22.61 37.55
CA ASP A 16 18.48 21.82 37.06
C ASP A 16 17.82 22.47 35.83
N MET A 17 17.95 23.79 35.67
CA MET A 17 17.51 24.52 34.47
C MET A 17 18.27 24.08 33.21
N TYR A 18 19.56 23.73 33.33
CA TYR A 18 20.38 23.26 32.20
C TYR A 18 20.40 21.72 32.03
N ARG A 19 19.87 20.96 33.00
CA ARG A 19 19.60 19.51 32.87
C ARG A 19 18.22 19.21 32.32
N CYS A 20 17.33 20.18 32.31
CA CYS A 20 16.02 20.06 31.68
C CYS A 20 16.22 20.17 30.16
N GLY A 21 15.98 19.08 29.42
CA GLY A 21 15.92 19.15 27.96
C GLY A 21 14.93 20.24 27.55
N MET A 22 15.28 21.03 26.53
CA MET A 22 14.36 22.06 26.02
C MET A 22 12.99 21.43 25.73
N ASN A 23 11.92 22.04 26.24
CA ASN A 23 10.58 21.55 25.98
C ASN A 23 10.31 21.60 24.46
N PRO A 24 9.95 20.49 23.78
CA PRO A 24 9.71 20.48 22.34
C PRO A 24 8.58 21.45 21.92
N ASN A 25 7.63 21.73 22.82
CA ASN A 25 6.57 22.72 22.60
C ASN A 25 7.15 24.12 22.36
N PHE A 26 8.27 24.46 22.99
CA PHE A 26 8.96 25.74 22.80
C PHE A 26 9.37 25.93 21.34
N VAL A 27 9.97 24.91 20.72
CA VAL A 27 10.39 24.95 19.31
C VAL A 27 9.19 25.07 18.38
N PHE A 28 8.14 24.27 18.61
CA PHE A 28 6.92 24.33 17.81
C PHE A 28 6.27 25.72 17.85
N LEU A 29 6.14 26.32 19.05
CA LEU A 29 5.51 27.63 19.21
C LEU A 29 6.35 28.77 18.63
N HIS A 30 7.68 28.65 18.62
CA HIS A 30 8.56 29.59 17.91
C HIS A 30 8.40 29.52 16.39
N LEU A 31 8.10 28.34 15.83
CA LEU A 31 7.78 28.22 14.41
C LEU A 31 6.36 28.69 14.10
N TYR A 32 5.44 28.55 15.05
CA TYR A 32 4.05 28.96 14.93
C TYR A 32 3.87 30.45 15.34
N HIS A 33 4.37 31.38 14.52
CA HIS A 33 4.19 32.82 14.71
C HIS A 33 2.85 33.32 14.13
N ASN A 34 1.74 33.08 14.84
CA ASN A 34 0.41 33.61 14.47
C ASN A 34 -0.21 34.47 15.58
N SER A 35 0.60 35.21 16.33
CA SER A 35 0.11 36.05 17.45
C SER A 35 -0.63 37.34 17.03
N TRP A 36 -0.75 37.66 15.73
CA TRP A 36 -1.24 38.99 15.30
C TRP A 36 -2.42 39.04 14.32
N PHE A 37 -2.88 37.94 13.73
CA PHE A 37 -4.02 37.99 12.80
C PHE A 37 -5.25 37.24 13.33
N GLY A 38 -6.06 37.99 14.09
CA GLY A 38 -7.52 37.87 14.13
C GLY A 38 -8.12 36.73 14.95
N LYS A 39 -9.15 37.06 15.73
CA LYS A 39 -10.09 36.14 16.40
C LYS A 39 -10.91 35.25 15.43
N HIS A 40 -10.44 35.02 14.20
CA HIS A 40 -11.14 34.34 13.10
C HIS A 40 -10.28 33.32 12.34
N THR A 41 -9.28 32.71 12.98
CA THR A 41 -8.36 31.79 12.28
C THR A 41 -8.77 30.33 12.46
N SER A 42 -9.16 29.69 11.36
CA SER A 42 -9.47 28.26 11.21
C SER A 42 -8.30 27.31 11.50
N GLU A 43 -7.16 27.83 11.94
CA GLU A 43 -5.86 27.13 11.95
C GLU A 43 -5.24 27.05 13.34
N ARG A 44 -6.04 26.99 14.41
CA ARG A 44 -5.54 26.86 15.79
C ARG A 44 -4.76 25.54 15.96
N PRO A 45 -3.54 25.55 16.53
CA PRO A 45 -2.82 24.33 16.84
C PRO A 45 -3.57 23.54 17.90
N ILE A 46 -3.69 22.23 17.70
CA ILE A 46 -4.39 21.31 18.61
C ILE A 46 -3.37 20.37 19.21
N LEU A 47 -3.18 20.48 20.53
CA LEU A 47 -2.40 19.50 21.28
C LEU A 47 -3.18 18.18 21.32
N LEU A 48 -2.52 17.09 20.92
CA LEU A 48 -3.11 15.76 20.89
C LEU A 48 -2.96 15.07 22.25
N PRO A 49 -4.03 14.47 22.81
CA PRO A 49 -3.90 13.59 23.97
C PRO A 49 -3.04 12.37 23.66
N GLU A 50 -2.25 11.88 24.62
CA GLU A 50 -1.37 10.71 24.44
C GLU A 50 -2.14 9.46 23.97
N SER A 51 -3.34 9.23 24.50
CA SER A 51 -4.20 8.11 24.10
C SER A 51 -4.64 8.16 22.63
N PHE A 52 -4.67 9.34 22.01
CA PHE A 52 -4.99 9.53 20.60
C PHE A 52 -3.78 9.26 19.70
N VAL A 53 -2.59 9.63 20.18
CA VAL A 53 -1.30 9.40 19.52
C VAL A 53 -1.07 7.90 19.33
N GLU A 54 -1.21 7.11 20.41
CA GLU A 54 -0.88 5.68 20.38
C GLU A 54 -1.72 4.86 19.40
N ARG A 55 -2.98 5.22 19.14
CA ARG A 55 -3.86 4.45 18.26
C ARG A 55 -4.03 5.09 16.89
N SER A 56 -4.43 6.35 16.83
CA SER A 56 -4.84 6.97 15.56
C SER A 56 -3.64 7.37 14.70
N LEU A 57 -2.56 7.88 15.30
CA LEU A 57 -1.35 8.22 14.56
C LEU A 57 -0.58 6.97 14.13
N THR A 58 -0.50 5.96 14.99
CA THR A 58 0.09 4.66 14.63
C THR A 58 -0.58 4.07 13.38
N VAL A 59 -1.92 4.04 13.33
CA VAL A 59 -2.65 3.57 12.14
C VAL A 59 -2.38 4.45 10.91
N PHE A 60 -2.29 5.77 11.10
CA PHE A 60 -1.98 6.71 10.03
C PHE A 60 -0.57 6.52 9.46
N ASP A 61 0.41 6.21 10.30
CA ASP A 61 1.80 5.96 9.88
C ASP A 61 1.92 4.67 9.06
N TYR A 62 1.02 3.70 9.28
CA TYR A 62 0.94 2.49 8.45
C TYR A 62 0.24 2.72 7.08
N LEU A 63 -0.39 3.88 6.83
CA LEU A 63 -0.95 4.18 5.52
C LEU A 63 0.17 4.59 4.55
N PRO A 64 0.41 3.86 3.45
CA PRO A 64 1.49 4.19 2.53
C PRO A 64 1.37 5.60 1.94
N THR A 65 2.51 6.26 1.76
CA THR A 65 2.59 7.59 1.12
C THR A 65 2.67 7.53 -0.40
N TYR A 66 2.67 6.33 -0.98
CA TYR A 66 2.67 6.06 -2.41
C TYR A 66 1.51 5.11 -2.74
N GLU A 67 1.12 5.03 -4.00
CA GLU A 67 0.09 4.09 -4.43
C GLU A 67 0.63 2.66 -4.45
N THR A 68 -0.15 1.70 -4.00
CA THR A 68 0.29 0.31 -3.85
C THR A 68 -0.52 -0.61 -4.75
N HIS A 69 0.19 -1.48 -5.48
CA HIS A 69 -0.40 -2.42 -6.42
C HIS A 69 0.19 -3.81 -6.22
N LYS A 70 -0.66 -4.83 -6.32
CA LYS A 70 -0.28 -6.23 -6.29
C LYS A 70 -0.77 -6.91 -7.56
N ILE A 71 0.10 -7.66 -8.22
CA ILE A 71 -0.17 -8.28 -9.51
C ILE A 71 0.34 -9.72 -9.49
N GLY A 72 -0.51 -10.67 -9.86
CA GLY A 72 -0.14 -12.07 -9.96
C GLY A 72 0.71 -12.33 -11.20
N VAL A 73 1.67 -13.27 -11.13
CA VAL A 73 2.43 -13.72 -12.32
C VAL A 73 2.43 -15.24 -12.37
N LEU A 74 1.96 -15.78 -13.50
CA LEU A 74 1.83 -17.21 -13.75
C LEU A 74 2.64 -17.64 -14.97
N TYR A 75 3.19 -18.84 -14.89
CA TYR A 75 3.78 -19.55 -16.01
C TYR A 75 2.89 -20.74 -16.35
N VAL A 76 2.48 -20.87 -17.61
CA VAL A 76 1.63 -21.95 -18.10
C VAL A 76 2.42 -22.76 -19.13
N GLY A 77 2.81 -23.97 -18.75
CA GLY A 77 3.52 -24.90 -19.62
C GLY A 77 2.59 -25.75 -20.51
N PRO A 78 3.17 -26.60 -21.37
CA PRO A 78 2.42 -27.49 -22.26
C PRO A 78 1.36 -28.32 -21.53
N GLY A 79 0.12 -28.26 -22.00
CA GLY A 79 -1.01 -29.04 -21.44
C GLY A 79 -1.58 -28.53 -20.12
N GLN A 80 -1.09 -27.41 -19.56
CA GLN A 80 -1.51 -26.91 -18.25
C GLN A 80 -2.63 -25.86 -18.28
N ALA A 81 -3.00 -25.33 -19.46
CA ALA A 81 -3.87 -24.14 -19.60
C ALA A 81 -5.22 -24.20 -18.88
N LYS A 82 -5.75 -25.41 -18.63
CA LYS A 82 -7.04 -25.65 -17.97
C LYS A 82 -6.92 -26.14 -16.52
N ASP A 83 -5.71 -26.43 -16.05
CA ASP A 83 -5.48 -26.95 -14.70
C ASP A 83 -4.74 -25.90 -13.83
N PRO A 84 -5.45 -25.13 -13.00
CA PRO A 84 -4.83 -24.15 -12.12
C PRO A 84 -3.87 -24.77 -11.11
N THR A 85 -4.10 -26.00 -10.68
CA THR A 85 -3.22 -26.68 -9.72
C THR A 85 -1.90 -27.06 -10.39
N ALA A 86 -1.94 -27.50 -11.65
CA ALA A 86 -0.74 -27.75 -12.43
C ALA A 86 0.06 -26.46 -12.67
N ILE A 87 -0.61 -25.37 -13.06
CA ILE A 87 0.00 -24.04 -13.26
C ILE A 87 0.70 -23.56 -11.98
N LEU A 88 0.01 -23.60 -10.82
CA LEU A 88 0.57 -23.18 -9.54
C LEU A 88 1.70 -24.10 -9.04
N SER A 89 1.71 -25.36 -9.48
CA SER A 89 2.74 -26.33 -9.09
C SER A 89 4.07 -26.12 -9.79
N ASN A 90 4.14 -25.28 -10.83
CA ASN A 90 5.39 -24.95 -11.50
C ASN A 90 6.41 -24.34 -10.53
N ARG A 91 7.63 -24.89 -10.52
CA ARG A 91 8.77 -24.41 -9.70
C ARG A 91 9.74 -23.55 -10.50
N CYS A 92 9.75 -23.70 -11.82
CA CYS A 92 10.51 -22.92 -12.77
C CYS A 92 9.69 -22.80 -14.06
N GLY A 93 10.03 -21.81 -14.88
CA GLY A 93 9.55 -21.71 -16.26
C GLY A 93 10.72 -21.80 -17.23
N SER A 94 10.51 -21.35 -18.47
CA SER A 94 11.58 -21.26 -19.46
C SER A 94 12.62 -20.18 -19.13
N GLU A 95 13.75 -20.21 -19.84
CA GLU A 95 14.76 -19.16 -19.77
C GLU A 95 14.19 -17.80 -20.18
N ARG A 96 13.39 -17.75 -21.27
CA ARG A 96 12.73 -16.52 -21.72
C ARG A 96 11.76 -15.98 -20.68
N TYR A 97 10.98 -16.86 -20.03
CA TYR A 97 10.13 -16.47 -18.89
C TYR A 97 10.95 -15.89 -17.74
N THR A 98 12.10 -16.51 -17.41
CA THR A 98 12.97 -16.05 -16.33
C THR A 98 13.55 -14.66 -16.63
N ASN A 99 14.00 -14.42 -17.86
CA ASN A 99 14.46 -13.10 -18.30
C ASN A 99 13.34 -12.07 -18.25
N PHE A 100 12.13 -12.45 -18.66
CA PHE A 100 10.94 -11.59 -18.58
C PHE A 100 10.62 -11.17 -17.14
N ILE A 101 10.55 -12.10 -16.18
CA ILE A 101 10.23 -11.77 -14.78
C ILE A 101 11.31 -10.90 -14.13
N LEU A 102 12.58 -11.13 -14.46
CA LEU A 102 13.69 -10.29 -13.99
C LEU A 102 13.64 -8.89 -14.60
N GLY A 103 13.06 -8.73 -15.79
CA GLY A 103 12.83 -7.42 -16.40
C GLY A 103 11.63 -6.64 -15.83
N LEU A 104 10.73 -7.28 -15.07
CA LEU A 104 9.55 -6.60 -14.50
C LEU A 104 9.93 -5.59 -13.41
N GLY A 105 10.99 -5.88 -12.65
CA GLY A 105 11.40 -5.07 -11.50
C GLY A 105 12.70 -5.54 -10.88
N ARG A 106 12.91 -5.19 -9.62
CA ARG A 106 14.05 -5.63 -8.82
C ARG A 106 13.65 -6.82 -7.96
N THR A 107 14.54 -7.80 -7.87
CA THR A 107 14.40 -8.91 -6.91
C THR A 107 14.69 -8.39 -5.50
N ILE A 108 13.70 -8.50 -4.62
CA ILE A 108 13.84 -8.16 -3.20
C ILE A 108 13.84 -9.44 -2.38
N ARG A 109 14.60 -9.43 -1.28
CA ARG A 109 14.58 -10.54 -0.31
C ARG A 109 13.63 -10.21 0.82
N LEU A 110 12.58 -11.02 0.98
CA LEU A 110 11.49 -10.71 1.90
C LEU A 110 12.01 -10.50 3.33
N ARG A 111 12.79 -11.43 3.87
CA ARG A 111 13.37 -11.33 5.23
C ARG A 111 14.23 -10.09 5.52
N ASP A 112 14.86 -9.49 4.51
CA ASP A 112 15.76 -8.35 4.68
C ASP A 112 15.03 -7.02 4.38
N THR A 113 13.74 -7.08 4.04
CA THR A 113 12.93 -5.93 3.63
C THR A 113 12.25 -5.28 4.84
N ASP A 114 12.40 -3.96 5.00
CA ASP A 114 11.63 -3.22 6.00
C ASP A 114 10.16 -3.05 5.54
N PRO A 115 9.18 -3.63 6.25
CA PRO A 115 7.75 -3.51 5.92
C PRO A 115 7.23 -2.07 5.96
N LYS A 116 7.91 -1.15 6.66
CA LYS A 116 7.52 0.27 6.70
C LYS A 116 7.89 1.01 5.43
N MET A 117 8.97 0.60 4.77
CA MET A 117 9.48 1.27 3.57
C MET A 117 8.96 0.61 2.29
N THR A 118 8.83 -0.72 2.29
CA THR A 118 8.52 -1.50 1.09
C THR A 118 7.19 -2.21 1.23
N TYR A 119 6.29 -1.98 0.30
CA TYR A 119 5.03 -2.71 0.20
C TYR A 119 5.26 -4.15 -0.27
N VAL A 120 4.90 -5.12 0.58
CA VAL A 120 5.09 -6.57 0.31
C VAL A 120 3.82 -7.31 -0.10
N GLY A 121 2.68 -6.63 -0.27
CA GLY A 121 1.48 -7.25 -0.87
C GLY A 121 0.77 -8.32 -0.03
N GLY A 122 1.16 -8.50 1.23
CA GLY A 122 0.66 -9.58 2.09
C GLY A 122 1.52 -10.85 2.07
N LEU A 123 2.66 -10.84 1.37
CA LEU A 123 3.68 -11.87 1.46
C LEU A 123 4.31 -11.89 2.86
N ASP A 124 4.54 -13.08 3.37
CA ASP A 124 5.15 -13.31 4.66
C ASP A 124 6.68 -13.16 4.64
N PHE A 125 7.22 -12.63 5.73
CA PHE A 125 8.66 -12.45 5.97
C PHE A 125 9.33 -13.72 6.50
N GLN A 126 8.55 -14.69 7.02
CA GLN A 126 9.03 -15.92 7.66
C GLN A 126 9.12 -17.12 6.69
N GLU A 127 9.52 -16.86 5.44
CA GLU A 127 9.78 -17.85 4.36
C GLU A 127 8.57 -18.64 3.85
N SER A 128 7.39 -18.53 4.46
CA SER A 128 6.22 -19.34 4.07
C SER A 128 5.77 -19.09 2.62
N ASP A 129 5.97 -17.86 2.12
CA ASP A 129 5.69 -17.43 0.75
C ASP A 129 6.93 -17.38 -0.15
N GLY A 130 8.09 -17.81 0.36
CA GLY A 130 9.37 -17.83 -0.34
C GLY A 130 10.37 -16.80 0.21
N ASN A 131 11.57 -16.83 -0.37
CA ASN A 131 12.66 -15.95 0.06
C ASN A 131 12.74 -14.65 -0.73
N PHE A 132 12.20 -14.65 -1.95
CA PHE A 132 12.34 -13.57 -2.91
C PHE A 132 11.00 -13.23 -3.55
N ALA A 133 10.82 -11.95 -3.85
CA ALA A 133 9.74 -11.44 -4.66
C ALA A 133 10.29 -10.44 -5.68
N ILE A 134 9.54 -10.16 -6.73
CA ILE A 134 9.86 -9.08 -7.66
C ILE A 134 9.05 -7.86 -7.25
N SER A 135 9.71 -6.72 -7.07
CA SER A 135 9.07 -5.44 -6.80
C SER A 135 9.55 -4.40 -7.80
N TRP A 136 8.64 -3.55 -8.23
CA TRP A 136 8.96 -2.35 -9.00
C TRP A 136 8.45 -1.12 -8.24
N GLN A 137 9.21 -0.04 -8.29
CA GLN A 137 8.86 1.21 -7.62
C GLN A 137 9.27 2.39 -8.49
N ASP A 138 8.43 3.41 -8.44
CA ASP A 138 8.69 4.77 -8.92
C ASP A 138 8.36 5.77 -7.79
N ASP A 139 8.50 7.06 -8.04
CA ASP A 139 8.31 8.12 -7.04
C ASP A 139 6.89 8.16 -6.43
N VAL A 140 5.90 7.66 -7.17
CA VAL A 140 4.48 7.76 -6.82
C VAL A 140 3.79 6.41 -6.59
N MET A 141 4.35 5.31 -7.10
CA MET A 141 3.70 4.00 -7.12
C MET A 141 4.69 2.90 -6.79
N GLN A 142 4.19 1.86 -6.12
CA GLN A 142 4.91 0.62 -5.89
C GLN A 142 4.06 -0.58 -6.31
N VAL A 143 4.70 -1.49 -7.03
CA VAL A 143 4.13 -2.76 -7.49
C VAL A 143 4.89 -3.91 -6.85
N ILE A 144 4.16 -4.86 -6.28
CA ILE A 144 4.68 -6.16 -5.86
C ILE A 144 4.08 -7.24 -6.75
N TYR A 145 4.94 -8.15 -7.23
CA TYR A 145 4.54 -9.25 -8.08
C TYR A 145 4.48 -10.54 -7.29
N HIS A 146 3.30 -11.16 -7.26
CA HIS A 146 3.10 -12.49 -6.71
C HIS A 146 3.47 -13.53 -7.76
N VAL A 147 4.76 -13.84 -7.88
CA VAL A 147 5.29 -14.76 -8.88
C VAL A 147 5.17 -16.21 -8.39
N ALA A 148 4.28 -17.00 -9.00
CA ALA A 148 4.00 -18.37 -8.55
C ALA A 148 5.24 -19.27 -8.48
N THR A 149 6.18 -19.10 -9.41
CA THR A 149 7.40 -19.91 -9.50
C THR A 149 8.43 -19.56 -8.41
N LEU A 150 8.38 -18.35 -7.85
CA LEU A 150 9.23 -17.94 -6.72
C LEU A 150 8.65 -18.37 -5.36
N MET A 151 7.35 -18.69 -5.31
CA MET A 151 6.69 -19.20 -4.11
C MET A 151 6.96 -20.71 -3.92
N PRO A 152 7.23 -21.18 -2.69
CA PRO A 152 7.56 -22.57 -2.42
C PRO A 152 6.34 -23.48 -2.56
N ASN A 153 6.60 -24.72 -2.97
CA ASN A 153 5.60 -25.78 -2.98
C ASN A 153 5.69 -26.58 -1.66
N SER A 154 4.62 -26.59 -0.88
CA SER A 154 4.50 -27.50 0.27
C SER A 154 3.96 -28.86 -0.16
N GLU A 155 4.56 -29.96 0.29
CA GLU A 155 4.06 -31.31 0.00
C GLU A 155 2.71 -31.60 0.67
N LYS A 156 2.42 -30.92 1.79
CA LYS A 156 1.15 -31.00 2.51
C LYS A 156 0.03 -30.25 1.77
N ASP A 157 0.38 -29.23 0.99
CA ASP A 157 -0.56 -28.40 0.23
C ASP A 157 -0.66 -28.86 -1.23
N LYS A 158 -1.40 -29.95 -1.45
CA LYS A 158 -1.63 -30.51 -2.79
C LYS A 158 -2.40 -29.56 -3.72
N LEU A 159 -3.27 -28.73 -3.15
CA LEU A 159 -4.10 -27.77 -3.91
C LEU A 159 -3.40 -26.43 -4.16
N ARG A 160 -2.15 -26.26 -3.68
CA ARG A 160 -1.40 -25.00 -3.78
C ARG A 160 -2.19 -23.82 -3.23
N SER A 161 -2.94 -24.06 -2.15
CA SER A 161 -3.79 -23.11 -1.45
C SER A 161 -3.02 -21.86 -1.00
N ASN A 162 -1.76 -22.01 -0.57
CA ASN A 162 -0.94 -20.86 -0.16
C ASN A 162 -0.68 -19.92 -1.34
N LYS A 163 -0.24 -20.44 -2.48
CA LYS A 163 -0.04 -19.64 -3.70
C LYS A 163 -1.35 -19.06 -4.21
N LYS A 164 -2.41 -19.87 -4.19
CA LYS A 164 -3.74 -19.47 -4.63
C LYS A 164 -4.33 -18.36 -3.76
N ARG A 165 -4.05 -18.34 -2.45
CA ARG A 165 -4.49 -17.26 -1.55
C ARG A 165 -3.92 -15.90 -1.96
N HIS A 166 -2.69 -15.85 -2.47
CA HIS A 166 -2.11 -14.60 -2.95
C HIS A 166 -2.60 -14.27 -4.36
N ILE A 167 -2.26 -15.14 -5.31
CA ILE A 167 -2.49 -14.88 -6.75
C ILE A 167 -3.98 -14.91 -7.12
N GLY A 168 -4.76 -15.78 -6.48
CA GLY A 168 -6.20 -15.84 -6.70
C GLY A 168 -6.96 -14.65 -6.12
N ASN A 169 -6.34 -13.84 -5.26
CA ASN A 169 -6.90 -12.61 -4.71
C ASN A 169 -6.33 -11.35 -5.37
N ASP A 170 -5.54 -11.50 -6.44
CA ASP A 170 -5.08 -10.39 -7.24
C ASP A 170 -6.10 -10.08 -8.34
N LEU A 171 -6.43 -8.79 -8.49
CA LEU A 171 -7.41 -8.36 -9.50
C LEU A 171 -6.87 -8.52 -10.92
N VAL A 172 -5.54 -8.45 -11.07
CA VAL A 172 -4.86 -8.58 -12.36
C VAL A 172 -3.76 -9.62 -12.27
N ILE A 173 -3.70 -10.47 -13.29
CA ILE A 173 -2.72 -11.55 -13.40
C ILE A 173 -2.00 -11.44 -14.75
N ILE A 174 -0.68 -11.46 -14.72
CA ILE A 174 0.16 -11.64 -15.90
C ILE A 174 0.33 -13.14 -16.13
N VAL A 175 0.05 -13.60 -17.34
CA VAL A 175 0.10 -15.01 -17.72
C VAL A 175 1.10 -15.18 -18.83
N TYR A 176 2.20 -15.86 -18.55
CA TYR A 176 3.18 -16.25 -19.55
C TYR A 176 2.83 -17.65 -20.08
N ASN A 177 2.26 -17.71 -21.28
CA ASN A 177 1.60 -18.87 -21.85
C ASN A 177 2.46 -19.58 -22.91
N GLU A 178 3.20 -20.60 -22.51
CA GLU A 178 3.94 -21.50 -23.41
C GLU A 178 3.16 -22.79 -23.73
N SER A 179 1.88 -22.85 -23.38
CA SER A 179 1.10 -24.09 -23.54
C SER A 179 0.63 -24.35 -24.97
N GLY A 180 0.62 -23.33 -25.83
CA GLY A 180 0.00 -23.35 -27.15
C GLY A 180 -1.53 -23.46 -27.14
N GLN A 181 -2.16 -23.37 -25.97
CA GLN A 181 -3.60 -23.41 -25.79
C GLN A 181 -4.11 -22.07 -25.29
N GLU A 182 -5.37 -21.75 -25.61
CA GLU A 182 -5.99 -20.52 -25.13
C GLU A 182 -6.16 -20.54 -23.60
N TYR A 183 -5.61 -19.53 -22.93
CA TYR A 183 -5.81 -19.31 -21.51
C TYR A 183 -7.11 -18.51 -21.27
N SER A 184 -7.94 -18.99 -20.35
CA SER A 184 -9.19 -18.36 -19.94
C SER A 184 -9.04 -17.58 -18.63
N LEU A 185 -9.72 -16.44 -18.51
CA LEU A 185 -9.70 -15.60 -17.29
C LEU A 185 -10.10 -16.39 -16.03
N ASN A 186 -11.07 -17.30 -16.16
CA ASN A 186 -11.65 -18.03 -15.04
C ASN A 186 -10.78 -19.19 -14.52
N THR A 187 -9.64 -19.50 -15.16
CA THR A 187 -8.80 -20.65 -14.77
C THR A 187 -8.36 -20.57 -13.30
N MET A 188 -8.03 -19.37 -12.80
CA MET A 188 -7.53 -19.18 -11.42
C MET A 188 -8.63 -18.88 -10.39
N GLY A 189 -9.84 -18.59 -10.84
CA GLY A 189 -10.99 -18.19 -10.03
C GLY A 189 -11.70 -16.95 -10.58
N GLU A 190 -12.78 -16.55 -9.91
CA GLU A 190 -13.68 -15.46 -10.36
C GLU A 190 -13.24 -14.05 -9.90
N PHE A 191 -12.25 -13.98 -9.00
CA PHE A 191 -11.76 -12.72 -8.44
C PHE A 191 -10.91 -11.92 -9.43
N ALA A 192 -10.18 -12.60 -10.32
CA ALA A 192 -9.43 -11.95 -11.38
C ALA A 192 -10.39 -11.16 -12.28
N SER A 193 -10.10 -9.88 -12.44
CA SER A 193 -10.90 -8.96 -13.25
C SER A 193 -10.28 -8.74 -14.63
N ALA A 194 -8.95 -8.84 -14.74
CA ALA A 194 -8.24 -8.84 -16.01
C ALA A 194 -6.98 -9.71 -15.98
N CYS A 195 -6.53 -10.13 -17.15
CA CYS A 195 -5.32 -10.90 -17.38
C CYS A 195 -4.55 -10.32 -18.57
N VAL A 196 -3.25 -10.10 -18.40
CA VAL A 196 -2.33 -9.80 -19.49
C VAL A 196 -1.68 -11.10 -19.93
N ILE A 197 -2.03 -11.59 -21.11
CA ILE A 197 -1.58 -12.89 -21.64
C ILE A 197 -0.43 -12.63 -22.61
N ILE A 198 0.70 -13.29 -22.35
CA ILE A 198 1.91 -13.27 -23.19
C ILE A 198 2.05 -14.62 -23.84
N GLU A 199 2.08 -14.65 -25.17
CA GLU A 199 2.31 -15.86 -25.96
C GLU A 199 3.64 -15.71 -26.70
N PRO A 200 4.73 -16.33 -26.21
CA PRO A 200 6.02 -16.26 -26.87
C PRO A 200 5.97 -17.00 -28.21
N GLN A 201 6.50 -16.35 -29.24
CA GLN A 201 6.60 -16.87 -30.60
C GLN A 201 8.07 -17.15 -30.95
N GLY A 202 8.30 -17.69 -32.15
CA GLY A 202 9.65 -17.80 -32.71
C GLY A 202 10.32 -16.43 -32.89
N PHE A 203 11.63 -16.41 -33.12
CA PHE A 203 12.40 -15.19 -33.43
C PHE A 203 12.39 -14.10 -32.34
N ALA A 204 12.29 -14.49 -31.06
CA ALA A 204 12.37 -13.57 -29.91
C ALA A 204 11.27 -12.47 -29.91
N VAL A 205 10.10 -12.79 -30.47
CA VAL A 205 8.90 -11.95 -30.37
C VAL A 205 7.81 -12.63 -29.56
N ASN A 206 6.85 -11.84 -29.10
CA ASN A 206 5.75 -12.25 -28.23
C ASN A 206 4.47 -11.56 -28.70
N ILE A 207 3.35 -12.25 -28.59
CA ILE A 207 2.03 -11.66 -28.75
C ILE A 207 1.49 -11.37 -27.36
N VAL A 208 1.13 -10.12 -27.10
CA VAL A 208 0.56 -9.68 -25.82
C VAL A 208 -0.87 -9.27 -26.04
N SER A 209 -1.78 -9.81 -25.23
CA SER A 209 -3.21 -9.48 -25.27
C SER A 209 -3.74 -9.21 -23.87
N LEU A 210 -4.72 -8.30 -23.79
CA LEU A 210 -5.46 -8.02 -22.56
C LEU A 210 -6.82 -8.70 -22.64
N LYS A 211 -7.11 -9.60 -21.71
CA LYS A 211 -8.44 -10.20 -21.54
C LYS A 211 -8.99 -9.79 -20.17
N GLY A 212 -10.27 -9.46 -20.07
CA GLY A 212 -10.85 -9.06 -18.80
C GLY A 212 -12.36 -9.08 -18.81
N LYS A 213 -12.95 -8.78 -17.65
CA LYS A 213 -14.40 -8.58 -17.52
C LYS A 213 -14.84 -7.38 -18.38
N PRO A 214 -16.04 -7.41 -18.98
CA PRO A 214 -16.50 -6.34 -19.87
C PRO A 214 -16.38 -4.94 -19.27
N GLU A 215 -16.77 -4.80 -18.00
CA GLU A 215 -16.70 -3.56 -17.22
C GLU A 215 -15.29 -2.94 -17.17
N VAL A 216 -14.26 -3.79 -17.11
CA VAL A 216 -12.85 -3.34 -17.12
C VAL A 216 -12.42 -3.02 -18.54
N MET A 217 -12.78 -3.86 -19.50
CA MET A 217 -12.40 -3.69 -20.91
C MET A 217 -13.02 -2.44 -21.54
N GLU A 218 -14.20 -2.00 -21.09
CA GLU A 218 -14.82 -0.74 -21.51
C GLU A 218 -13.95 0.50 -21.21
N LEU A 219 -13.09 0.43 -20.18
CA LEU A 219 -12.14 1.50 -19.87
C LEU A 219 -10.94 1.52 -20.83
N PHE A 220 -10.73 0.47 -21.63
CA PHE A 220 -9.67 0.36 -22.63
C PHE A 220 -10.25 0.57 -24.03
N LYS A 221 -9.92 1.71 -24.66
CA LYS A 221 -10.41 2.04 -26.01
C LYS A 221 -9.82 1.16 -27.12
N HIS A 222 -8.65 0.56 -26.89
CA HIS A 222 -7.95 -0.31 -27.83
C HIS A 222 -7.36 -1.48 -27.03
N SER A 223 -7.88 -2.69 -27.24
CA SER A 223 -7.45 -3.92 -26.55
C SER A 223 -6.99 -4.99 -27.52
N ASP A 224 -6.51 -4.57 -28.69
CA ASP A 224 -6.02 -5.47 -29.72
C ASP A 224 -4.70 -6.12 -29.28
N ALA A 225 -4.43 -7.30 -29.80
CA ALA A 225 -3.19 -7.99 -29.51
C ALA A 225 -1.99 -7.28 -30.16
N GLU A 226 -0.92 -7.04 -29.40
CA GLU A 226 0.29 -6.38 -29.86
C GLU A 226 1.46 -7.36 -29.97
N ILE A 227 2.32 -7.16 -30.97
CA ILE A 227 3.53 -7.95 -31.17
C ILE A 227 4.73 -7.19 -30.60
N LEU A 228 5.46 -7.81 -29.68
CA LEU A 228 6.55 -7.17 -28.95
C LEU A 228 7.83 -8.03 -28.91
N PRO A 229 9.01 -7.42 -29.12
CA PRO A 229 10.29 -8.11 -28.91
C PRO A 229 10.58 -8.36 -27.42
N ASP A 230 11.43 -9.35 -27.14
CA ASP A 230 11.80 -9.75 -25.78
C ASP A 230 12.40 -8.60 -24.94
N ASN A 231 13.12 -7.66 -25.56
CA ASN A 231 13.80 -6.56 -24.87
C ASN A 231 12.83 -5.50 -24.30
N SER A 232 11.66 -5.30 -24.91
CA SER A 232 10.66 -4.32 -24.46
C SER A 232 9.48 -4.96 -23.75
N LEU A 233 9.38 -6.30 -23.76
CA LEU A 233 8.25 -7.04 -23.23
C LEU A 233 7.94 -6.70 -21.77
N SER A 234 8.94 -6.77 -20.89
CA SER A 234 8.73 -6.56 -19.45
C SER A 234 8.25 -5.15 -19.12
N LEU A 235 8.78 -4.14 -19.82
CA LEU A 235 8.37 -2.75 -19.64
C LEU A 235 6.92 -2.54 -20.08
N TYR A 236 6.58 -3.02 -21.28
CA TYR A 236 5.22 -2.88 -21.82
C TYR A 236 4.20 -3.61 -20.95
N VAL A 237 4.45 -4.88 -20.61
CA VAL A 237 3.54 -5.69 -19.80
C VAL A 237 3.36 -5.08 -18.41
N ARG A 238 4.41 -4.54 -17.79
CA ARG A 238 4.28 -3.82 -16.52
C ARG A 238 3.30 -2.67 -16.62
N GLN A 239 3.44 -1.81 -17.63
CA GLN A 239 2.56 -0.64 -17.81
C GLN A 239 1.12 -1.08 -18.08
N LEU A 240 0.93 -2.05 -18.97
CA LEU A 240 -0.39 -2.58 -19.29
C LEU A 240 -1.07 -3.21 -18.06
N ALA A 241 -0.33 -4.03 -17.29
CA ALA A 241 -0.85 -4.65 -16.08
C ALA A 241 -1.15 -3.63 -14.98
N LEU A 242 -0.35 -2.57 -14.85
CA LEU A 242 -0.59 -1.47 -13.91
C LEU A 242 -1.88 -0.71 -14.25
N HIS A 243 -2.05 -0.31 -15.51
CA HIS A 243 -3.28 0.34 -15.99
C HIS A 243 -4.50 -0.57 -15.80
N ALA A 244 -4.38 -1.86 -16.13
CA ALA A 244 -5.43 -2.84 -15.91
C ALA A 244 -5.77 -2.96 -14.42
N ASN A 245 -4.79 -2.88 -13.52
CA ASN A 245 -5.01 -3.00 -12.09
C ASN A 245 -5.71 -1.76 -11.52
N ILE A 246 -5.36 -0.56 -11.97
CA ILE A 246 -6.07 0.68 -11.61
C ILE A 246 -7.52 0.61 -12.09
N ALA A 247 -7.74 0.25 -13.36
CA ALA A 247 -9.07 0.10 -13.95
C ALA A 247 -9.92 -0.94 -13.18
N ALA A 248 -9.37 -2.12 -12.90
CA ALA A 248 -10.03 -3.16 -12.12
C ALA A 248 -10.36 -2.70 -10.70
N THR A 249 -9.47 -1.94 -10.05
CA THR A 249 -9.72 -1.42 -8.70
C THR A 249 -10.83 -0.37 -8.68
N ILE A 250 -10.91 0.48 -9.71
CA ILE A 250 -11.99 1.45 -9.88
C ILE A 250 -13.34 0.72 -10.01
N VAL A 251 -13.43 -0.25 -10.91
CA VAL A 251 -14.65 -1.04 -11.13
C VAL A 251 -15.04 -1.81 -9.87
N HIS A 252 -14.08 -2.47 -9.22
CA HIS A 252 -14.34 -3.25 -8.01
C HIS A 252 -14.87 -2.38 -6.85
N LYS A 253 -14.30 -1.19 -6.65
CA LYS A 253 -14.78 -0.25 -5.63
C LYS A 253 -16.15 0.33 -5.99
N ALA A 254 -16.39 0.67 -7.26
CA ALA A 254 -17.68 1.16 -7.74
C ALA A 254 -18.81 0.14 -7.48
N ASN A 255 -18.57 -1.14 -7.75
CA ASN A 255 -19.51 -2.23 -7.45
C ASN A 255 -19.79 -2.37 -5.94
N SER A 256 -18.82 -2.03 -5.09
CA SER A 256 -18.96 -2.02 -3.62
C SER A 256 -19.58 -0.72 -3.07
N LYS A 257 -20.12 0.17 -3.93
CA LYS A 257 -20.61 1.52 -3.59
C LYS A 257 -19.57 2.42 -2.93
N HIS A 258 -18.29 2.13 -3.10
CA HIS A 258 -17.19 2.95 -2.59
C HIS A 258 -16.51 3.67 -3.76
N VAL A 259 -16.19 4.95 -3.58
CA VAL A 259 -15.45 5.70 -4.61
C VAL A 259 -13.98 5.30 -4.55
N TYR A 260 -13.38 5.01 -5.71
CA TYR A 260 -11.93 4.81 -5.80
C TYR A 260 -11.19 6.07 -5.39
N VAL A 261 -10.27 5.92 -4.46
CA VAL A 261 -9.50 6.98 -3.85
C VAL A 261 -8.08 6.47 -3.67
N ASN A 262 -7.10 7.26 -4.10
CA ASN A 262 -5.69 6.94 -3.95
C ASN A 262 -5.23 7.10 -2.48
N ASN A 263 -4.05 6.59 -2.17
CA ASN A 263 -3.54 6.58 -0.80
C ASN A 263 -3.36 8.00 -0.21
N TRP A 264 -2.98 9.00 -1.02
CA TRP A 264 -2.89 10.40 -0.57
C TRP A 264 -4.23 10.96 -0.09
N HIS A 265 -5.30 10.73 -0.86
CA HIS A 265 -6.62 11.18 -0.49
C HIS A 265 -7.18 10.41 0.72
N GLU A 266 -6.87 9.12 0.87
CA GLU A 266 -7.27 8.37 2.06
C GLU A 266 -6.52 8.85 3.31
N ARG A 267 -5.24 9.19 3.19
CA ARG A 267 -4.48 9.87 4.25
C ARG A 267 -5.11 11.20 4.63
N LEU A 268 -5.50 12.02 3.66
CA LEU A 268 -6.21 13.29 3.93
C LEU A 268 -7.54 13.06 4.64
N ARG A 269 -8.33 12.07 4.23
CA ARG A 269 -9.57 11.70 4.92
C ARG A 269 -9.32 11.24 6.35
N HIS A 270 -8.26 10.47 6.57
CA HIS A 270 -7.88 10.04 7.91
C HIS A 270 -7.55 11.25 8.79
N ILE A 271 -6.75 12.20 8.29
CA ILE A 271 -6.44 13.46 8.99
C ILE A 271 -7.72 14.23 9.31
N LYS A 272 -8.63 14.39 8.35
CA LYS A 272 -9.91 15.11 8.56
C LYS A 272 -10.79 14.43 9.60
N ARG A 273 -10.96 13.10 9.53
CA ARG A 273 -11.71 12.33 10.53
C ARG A 273 -11.07 12.43 11.92
N MET A 274 -9.74 12.43 11.99
CA MET A 274 -9.02 12.63 13.26
C MET A 274 -9.30 14.03 13.83
N HIS A 275 -9.23 15.07 12.99
CA HIS A 275 -9.54 16.44 13.38
C HIS A 275 -10.98 16.58 13.90
N GLU A 276 -11.96 16.07 13.15
CA GLU A 276 -13.39 16.11 13.53
C GLU A 276 -13.65 15.46 14.89
N ARG A 277 -13.03 14.31 15.17
CA ARG A 277 -13.16 13.62 16.46
C ARG A 277 -12.60 14.44 17.62
N LEU A 278 -11.48 15.14 17.40
CA LEU A 278 -10.84 15.99 18.41
C LEU A 278 -11.64 17.27 18.68
N THR A 279 -12.26 17.85 17.64
CA THR A 279 -13.10 19.04 17.80
C THR A 279 -14.47 18.71 18.39
N ALA A 280 -15.07 17.56 18.03
CA ALA A 280 -16.35 17.12 18.57
C ALA A 280 -16.27 16.76 20.07
N GLY A 281 -15.17 16.14 20.51
CA GLY A 281 -14.93 15.81 21.92
C GLY A 281 -14.81 17.03 22.85
N LYS A 282 -14.58 18.24 22.30
CA LYS A 282 -14.60 19.50 23.06
C LYS A 282 -16.00 20.09 23.24
N GLY A 283 -17.01 19.59 22.51
CA GLY A 283 -18.37 20.16 22.49
C GLY A 283 -19.30 19.67 23.61
N ASP A 284 -18.97 18.60 24.31
CA ASP A 284 -19.88 17.93 25.28
C ASP A 284 -19.32 17.89 26.71
N GLY A 285 -18.21 18.59 26.96
CA GLY A 285 -17.44 18.56 28.22
C GLY A 285 -17.56 19.80 29.12
N ASP A 286 -18.48 20.73 28.85
CA ASP A 286 -18.67 21.92 29.69
C ASP A 286 -19.73 21.73 30.80
N ARG A 287 -19.97 20.47 31.21
CA ARG A 287 -20.75 20.15 32.42
C ARG A 287 -20.03 19.09 33.27
N SER A 288 -19.35 19.64 34.29
CA SER A 288 -18.89 19.05 35.56
C SER A 288 -17.74 18.01 35.57
N SER A 289 -16.62 18.48 36.16
CA SER A 289 -15.68 17.82 37.10
C SER A 289 -14.94 16.54 36.68
N ASP A 290 -13.69 16.69 36.26
CA ASP A 290 -12.54 16.47 37.16
C ASP A 290 -11.24 17.00 36.52
N ALA A 291 -10.47 17.72 37.34
CA ALA A 291 -9.27 18.43 36.93
C ALA A 291 -8.10 17.46 36.70
N ALA A 292 -7.87 17.07 35.44
CA ALA A 292 -6.52 16.93 34.93
C ALA A 292 -6.18 18.26 34.24
N THR A 293 -5.34 19.05 34.89
CA THR A 293 -4.81 20.33 34.42
C THR A 293 -4.15 20.15 33.05
N VAL A 294 -4.93 20.30 31.97
CA VAL A 294 -4.39 20.66 30.67
C VAL A 294 -4.03 22.14 30.81
N GLU A 295 -2.80 22.42 31.20
CA GLU A 295 -2.27 23.77 31.20
C GLU A 295 -2.52 24.39 29.82
N ASP A 296 -3.25 25.51 29.81
CA ASP A 296 -3.42 26.32 28.63
C ASP A 296 -2.08 26.97 28.29
N PHE A 297 -1.28 26.26 27.50
CA PHE A 297 0.07 26.66 27.12
C PHE A 297 0.08 27.92 26.25
N THR A 298 -1.09 28.40 25.79
CA THR A 298 -1.21 29.64 25.02
C THR A 298 -1.31 30.90 25.89
N GLY A 299 -1.40 30.76 27.22
CA GLY A 299 -1.51 31.87 28.17
C GLY A 299 -0.19 32.51 28.63
N TYR A 300 0.95 32.12 28.07
CA TYR A 300 2.28 32.61 28.48
C TYR A 300 2.93 33.61 27.50
N MET A 301 2.14 34.22 26.60
CA MET A 301 2.56 35.42 25.86
C MET A 301 1.91 36.67 26.42
#